data_AF-A0A4Y2EJF6-F1
#
_entry.id   AF-A0A4Y2EJF6-F1
#
_cell.length_a   1.000
_cell.length_b   1.000
_cell.length_c   1.000
_cell.angle_alpha   90.00
_cell.angle_beta   90.00
_cell.angle_gamma   90.00
#
_symmetry.space_group_name_H-M   'P 1'
#
loop_
_entity.id
_entity.type
_entity.pdbx_description
1 polymer ?
#
loop_
_entity_poly.entity_id
_entity_poly.type
_entity_poly.pdbx_seq_one_letter_code
_entity_poly.pdbx_strand_id
1 'polypeptide(L)'
;MKKIKDLPLSAKRVQDRTAKMSSNVTHMQVEDIQLTSALSLAIDESCDIKDTAQVTLFSRYMSSQGPKEELLGLLPLSGQTRGEDIANAVQKCLEDNGIDINKIVSIATDGNRSITEMHRGVTSILQKKINHEILTFHCIIHQEALCAQTFPAEIVEVMNLVIKIINSILAKALYHRQFKDFLEEIDGQFSDLLLHNKVRWLSRGNVLQRFALCLSELKAFLNEKSSDHPELEENKWLQKLNFMVDTTMKLNELNLKLQGKGNSAYALLEEVVCFEKKLLLFVEEMESCKLLHFKNLKQYRDETNETIDTNYFSIALKNMKNGFSERFE
;
A
#
# COMPACT_ATOMS: atom_id res chain seq x y z
N MET A 1 9.93 47.08 -7.78
CA MET A 1 8.91 46.02 -7.62
C MET A 1 9.45 44.65 -7.16
N LYS A 2 10.73 44.28 -7.35
CA LYS A 2 11.28 42.99 -6.86
C LYS A 2 11.11 42.79 -5.34
N LYS A 3 11.36 43.81 -4.51
CA LYS A 3 11.25 43.74 -3.03
C LYS A 3 9.86 43.40 -2.47
N ILE A 4 8.78 43.54 -3.24
CA ILE A 4 7.41 43.21 -2.78
C ILE A 4 7.14 41.70 -2.86
N LYS A 5 7.83 40.98 -3.76
CA LYS A 5 7.70 39.52 -3.87
C LYS A 5 8.32 38.78 -2.68
N ASP A 6 9.27 39.41 -1.99
CA ASP A 6 10.02 38.82 -0.87
C ASP A 6 9.33 39.08 0.49
N LEU A 7 8.20 39.80 0.51
CA LEU A 7 7.45 40.04 1.75
C LEU A 7 6.68 38.76 2.15
N PRO A 8 6.93 38.19 3.33
CA PRO A 8 6.20 37.02 3.79
C PRO A 8 4.72 37.36 3.96
N LEU A 9 3.86 36.47 3.47
CA LEU A 9 2.42 36.57 3.67
C LEU A 9 2.09 36.15 5.11
N SER A 10 1.15 36.83 5.75
CA SER A 10 0.63 36.37 7.04
C SER A 10 -0.09 35.04 6.88
N ALA A 11 -0.10 34.22 7.94
CA ALA A 11 -0.82 32.95 7.96
C ALA A 11 -2.30 33.12 7.56
N LYS A 12 -2.95 34.22 8.00
CA LYS A 12 -4.33 34.53 7.62
C LYS A 12 -4.48 34.76 6.12
N ARG A 13 -3.58 35.54 5.50
CA ARG A 13 -3.61 35.80 4.07
C ARG A 13 -3.34 34.53 3.25
N VAL A 14 -2.48 33.64 3.74
CA VAL A 14 -2.26 32.33 3.11
C VAL A 14 -3.53 31.49 3.20
N GLN A 15 -4.14 31.38 4.38
CA GLN A 15 -5.40 30.65 4.58
C GLN A 15 -6.52 31.15 3.65
N ASP A 16 -6.76 32.46 3.60
CA ASP A 16 -7.84 33.03 2.80
C ASP A 16 -7.60 32.81 1.29
N ARG A 17 -6.34 32.88 0.83
CA ARG A 17 -5.98 32.57 -0.56
C ARG A 17 -6.19 31.10 -0.88
N THR A 18 -5.75 30.20 0.00
CA THR A 18 -5.96 28.75 -0.17
C THR A 18 -7.45 28.42 -0.22
N ALA A 19 -8.26 29.01 0.67
CA ALA A 19 -9.71 28.81 0.67
C ALA A 19 -10.34 29.29 -0.64
N LYS A 20 -10.01 30.50 -1.10
CA LYS A 20 -10.55 31.05 -2.36
C LYS A 20 -10.14 30.22 -3.58
N MET A 21 -8.88 29.76 -3.64
CA MET A 21 -8.41 28.87 -4.69
C MET A 21 -9.12 27.53 -4.65
N SER A 22 -9.27 26.94 -3.46
CA SER A 22 -9.99 25.68 -3.26
C SER A 22 -11.43 25.78 -3.76
N SER A 23 -12.18 26.82 -3.36
CA SER A 23 -13.56 27.01 -3.82
C SER A 23 -13.66 27.14 -5.33
N ASN A 24 -12.71 27.83 -5.97
CA ASN A 24 -12.67 27.94 -7.43
C ASN A 24 -12.37 26.59 -8.11
N VAL A 25 -11.41 25.83 -7.58
CA VAL A 25 -11.08 24.48 -8.09
C VAL A 25 -12.28 23.54 -7.95
N THR A 26 -12.92 23.51 -6.77
CA THR A 26 -14.12 22.70 -6.53
C THR A 26 -15.26 23.09 -7.46
N HIS A 27 -15.49 24.39 -7.69
CA HIS A 27 -16.51 24.84 -8.63
C HIS A 27 -16.27 24.32 -10.05
N MET A 28 -15.06 24.50 -10.59
CA MET A 28 -14.71 24.02 -11.93
C MET A 28 -14.82 22.49 -12.04
N GLN A 29 -14.39 21.76 -11.00
CA GLN A 29 -14.50 20.31 -10.93
C GLN A 29 -15.97 19.86 -10.98
N VAL A 30 -16.83 20.45 -10.15
CA VAL A 30 -18.26 20.11 -10.09
C VAL A 30 -18.97 20.44 -11.40
N GLU A 31 -18.67 21.58 -12.02
CA GLU A 31 -19.21 21.93 -13.35
C GLU A 31 -18.84 20.86 -14.40
N ASP A 32 -17.57 20.43 -14.45
CA ASP A 32 -17.15 19.37 -15.37
C ASP A 32 -17.89 18.04 -15.08
N ILE A 33 -18.07 17.67 -13.81
CA ILE A 33 -18.79 16.45 -13.43
C ILE A 33 -20.28 16.54 -13.77
N GLN A 34 -20.88 17.72 -13.62
CA GLN A 34 -22.27 17.94 -14.02
C GLN A 34 -22.46 17.88 -15.54
N LEU A 35 -21.42 18.15 -16.32
CA LEU A 35 -21.46 18.04 -17.78
C LEU A 35 -21.15 16.63 -18.30
N THR A 36 -20.41 15.80 -17.55
CA THR A 36 -20.14 14.41 -18.00
C THR A 36 -21.41 13.57 -18.04
N SER A 37 -21.47 12.63 -18.99
CA SER A 37 -22.54 11.63 -19.06
C SER A 37 -22.35 10.49 -18.07
N ALA A 38 -21.11 10.24 -17.62
CA ALA A 38 -20.77 9.13 -16.76
C ALA A 38 -19.57 9.46 -15.86
N LEU A 39 -19.56 8.90 -14.66
CA LEU A 39 -18.45 8.98 -13.72
C LEU A 39 -18.25 7.66 -12.95
N SER A 40 -17.04 7.45 -12.48
CA SER A 40 -16.67 6.36 -11.57
C SER A 40 -16.31 6.95 -10.22
N LEU A 41 -16.66 6.25 -9.15
CA LEU A 41 -16.28 6.64 -7.79
C LEU A 41 -15.23 5.70 -7.23
N ALA A 42 -14.26 6.23 -6.48
CA ALA A 42 -13.44 5.43 -5.57
C ALA A 42 -13.72 5.89 -4.14
N ILE A 43 -14.04 4.93 -3.27
CA ILE A 43 -14.48 5.15 -1.89
C ILE A 43 -13.49 4.44 -0.97
N ASP A 44 -12.78 5.22 -0.16
CA ASP A 44 -11.79 4.71 0.77
C ASP A 44 -12.09 5.23 2.18
N GLU A 45 -12.24 4.32 3.15
CA GLU A 45 -12.45 4.66 4.55
C GLU A 45 -11.09 4.88 5.23
N SER A 46 -10.94 6.00 5.94
CA SER A 46 -9.75 6.28 6.72
C SER A 46 -10.10 6.90 8.07
N CYS A 47 -9.23 6.73 9.06
CA CYS A 47 -9.32 7.43 10.34
C CYS A 47 -8.23 8.49 10.42
N ASP A 48 -8.60 9.71 10.81
CA ASP A 48 -7.62 10.76 11.08
C ASP A 48 -6.88 10.55 12.41
N ILE A 49 -5.88 11.40 12.69
CA ILE A 49 -5.07 11.33 13.92
C ILE A 49 -5.87 11.59 15.22
N LYS A 50 -7.13 11.99 15.12
CA LYS A 50 -8.05 12.22 16.25
C LYS A 50 -9.13 11.14 16.31
N ASP A 51 -8.93 10.01 15.64
CA ASP A 51 -9.87 8.90 15.53
C ASP A 51 -11.22 9.28 14.91
N THR A 52 -11.25 10.35 14.11
CA THR A 52 -12.44 10.69 13.33
C THR A 52 -12.43 9.87 12.05
N ALA A 53 -13.41 8.98 11.90
CA ALA A 53 -13.63 8.24 10.67
C ALA A 53 -14.08 9.18 9.55
N GLN A 54 -13.48 9.06 8.38
CA GLN A 54 -13.76 9.86 7.21
C GLN A 54 -13.76 8.97 5.96
N VAL A 55 -14.57 9.35 4.98
CA VAL A 55 -14.59 8.71 3.67
C VAL A 55 -13.90 9.64 2.67
N THR A 56 -12.86 9.13 2.04
CA THR A 56 -12.23 9.79 0.90
C THR A 56 -12.97 9.38 -0.36
N LEU A 57 -13.62 10.35 -0.99
CA LEU A 57 -14.42 10.14 -2.20
C LEU A 57 -13.69 10.75 -3.39
N PHE A 58 -13.21 9.90 -4.30
CA PHE A 58 -12.63 10.31 -5.57
C PHE A 58 -13.63 10.10 -6.71
N SER A 59 -13.62 11.01 -7.68
CA SER A 59 -14.36 10.89 -8.92
C SER A 59 -13.41 10.78 -10.10
N ARG A 60 -13.70 9.84 -11.00
CA ARG A 60 -13.03 9.72 -12.30
C ARG A 60 -14.04 9.88 -13.42
N TYR A 61 -13.77 10.76 -14.37
CA TYR A 61 -14.70 11.12 -15.43
C TYR A 61 -13.97 11.66 -16.66
N MET A 62 -14.70 11.82 -17.77
CA MET A 62 -14.18 12.42 -19.00
C MET A 62 -14.56 13.88 -19.08
N SER A 63 -13.56 14.76 -19.11
CA SER A 63 -13.73 16.18 -19.40
C SER A 63 -13.42 16.47 -20.87
N SER A 64 -13.66 17.71 -21.31
CA SER A 64 -13.23 18.21 -22.62
C SER A 64 -11.71 18.15 -22.83
N GLN A 65 -10.93 18.10 -21.74
CA GLN A 65 -9.46 18.01 -21.76
C GLN A 65 -8.94 16.56 -21.64
N GLY A 66 -9.84 15.57 -21.55
CA GLY A 66 -9.49 14.16 -21.36
C GLY A 66 -9.89 13.62 -19.99
N PRO A 67 -9.38 12.42 -19.61
CA PRO A 67 -9.73 11.77 -18.36
C PRO A 67 -9.20 12.56 -17.16
N LYS A 68 -10.08 12.81 -16.19
CA LYS A 68 -9.74 13.44 -14.91
C LYS A 68 -9.97 12.47 -13.77
N GLU A 69 -9.13 12.59 -12.75
CA GLU A 69 -9.22 11.86 -11.48
C GLU A 69 -8.96 12.86 -10.36
N GLU A 70 -10.00 13.19 -9.62
CA GLU A 70 -10.00 14.29 -8.66
C GLU A 70 -10.74 13.90 -7.38
N LEU A 71 -10.28 14.45 -6.26
CA LEU A 71 -10.91 14.28 -4.96
C LEU A 71 -12.22 15.06 -4.95
N LEU A 72 -13.36 14.38 -4.80
CA LEU A 72 -14.67 15.01 -4.71
C LEU A 72 -14.98 15.48 -3.28
N GLY A 73 -14.52 14.74 -2.27
CA GLY A 73 -14.69 15.14 -0.88
C GLY A 73 -14.00 14.26 0.14
N LEU A 74 -13.75 14.84 1.32
CA LEU A 74 -13.44 14.13 2.55
C LEU A 74 -14.67 14.23 3.45
N LEU A 75 -15.38 13.12 3.59
CA LEU A 75 -16.72 13.08 4.21
C LEU A 75 -16.58 12.56 5.64
N PRO A 76 -16.68 13.43 6.67
CA PRO A 76 -16.60 12.96 8.06
C PRO A 76 -17.81 12.11 8.40
N LEU A 77 -17.58 11.01 9.10
CA LEU A 77 -18.63 10.13 9.61
C LEU A 77 -18.86 10.41 11.10
N SER A 78 -20.12 10.59 11.50
CA SER A 78 -20.48 10.83 12.90
C SER A 78 -20.77 9.51 13.61
N GLY A 79 -19.76 8.97 14.30
CA GLY A 79 -19.89 7.91 15.30
C GLY A 79 -19.94 6.47 14.80
N GLN A 80 -20.46 6.20 13.59
CA GLN A 80 -20.52 4.85 13.01
C GLN A 80 -19.99 4.83 11.57
N THR A 81 -19.49 3.66 11.15
CA THR A 81 -18.87 3.44 9.83
C THR A 81 -19.58 2.30 9.08
N ARG A 82 -20.88 2.14 9.28
CA ARG A 82 -21.66 1.13 8.56
C ARG A 82 -21.77 1.52 7.09
N GLY A 83 -22.03 0.55 6.22
CA GLY A 83 -22.22 0.85 4.80
C GLY A 83 -23.37 1.82 4.52
N GLU A 84 -24.39 1.85 5.39
CA GLU A 84 -25.46 2.84 5.34
C GLU A 84 -24.95 4.26 5.65
N ASP A 85 -24.12 4.43 6.68
CA ASP A 85 -23.54 5.73 7.05
C ASP A 85 -22.68 6.28 5.90
N ILE A 86 -21.83 5.43 5.34
CA ILE A 86 -20.97 5.78 4.20
C ILE A 86 -21.81 6.09 2.96
N ALA A 87 -22.80 5.26 2.62
CA ALA A 87 -23.66 5.51 1.45
C ALA A 87 -24.47 6.80 1.58
N ASN A 88 -24.97 7.11 2.78
CA ASN A 88 -25.68 8.35 3.05
C ASN A 88 -24.74 9.56 2.94
N ALA A 89 -23.51 9.46 3.44
CA ALA A 89 -22.51 10.51 3.29
C ALA A 89 -22.17 10.77 1.81
N VAL A 90 -21.96 9.70 1.02
CA VAL A 90 -21.69 9.79 -0.42
C VAL A 90 -22.89 10.40 -1.15
N GLN A 91 -24.11 9.94 -0.87
CA GLN A 91 -25.31 10.50 -1.50
C GLN A 91 -25.47 11.98 -1.19
N LYS A 92 -25.32 12.36 0.08
CA LYS A 92 -25.40 13.76 0.49
C LYS A 92 -24.35 14.62 -0.24
N CYS A 93 -23.12 14.11 -0.37
CA CYS A 93 -22.07 14.79 -1.12
C CYS A 93 -22.47 15.00 -2.59
N LEU A 94 -23.06 14.01 -3.25
CA LEU A 94 -23.54 14.12 -4.63
C LEU A 94 -24.68 15.15 -4.74
N GLU A 95 -25.65 15.11 -3.83
CA GLU A 95 -26.80 16.03 -3.77
C GLU A 95 -26.34 17.48 -3.53
N ASP A 96 -25.46 17.71 -2.56
CA ASP A 96 -24.90 19.03 -2.23
C ASP A 96 -24.13 19.64 -3.43
N ASN A 97 -23.57 18.80 -4.29
CA ASN A 97 -22.88 19.20 -5.52
C ASN A 97 -23.77 19.14 -6.78
N GLY A 98 -25.06 18.82 -6.66
CA GLY A 98 -25.98 18.71 -7.81
C GLY A 98 -25.58 17.63 -8.83
N ILE A 99 -24.87 16.59 -8.40
CA ILE A 99 -24.44 15.47 -9.25
C ILE A 99 -25.54 14.41 -9.24
N ASP A 100 -26.08 14.08 -10.41
CA ASP A 100 -27.04 12.99 -10.56
C ASP A 100 -26.38 11.64 -10.27
N ILE A 101 -26.91 10.92 -9.30
CA ILE A 101 -26.45 9.59 -8.89
C ILE A 101 -26.51 8.57 -10.04
N ASN A 102 -27.43 8.75 -11.00
CA ASN A 102 -27.57 7.89 -12.17
C ASN A 102 -26.46 8.07 -13.23
N LYS A 103 -25.47 8.93 -12.97
CA LYS A 103 -24.27 9.02 -13.80
C LYS A 103 -23.17 8.06 -13.34
N ILE A 104 -23.32 7.42 -12.18
CA ILE A 104 -22.29 6.55 -11.60
C ILE A 104 -22.30 5.21 -12.34
N VAL A 105 -21.28 4.95 -13.15
CA VAL A 105 -21.14 3.70 -13.92
C VAL A 105 -20.28 2.66 -13.20
N SER A 106 -19.44 3.08 -12.26
CA SER A 106 -18.65 2.15 -11.47
C SER A 106 -18.21 2.68 -10.11
N ILE A 107 -17.94 1.77 -9.18
CA ILE A 107 -17.46 2.06 -7.83
C ILE A 107 -16.27 1.15 -7.49
N ALA A 108 -15.16 1.74 -7.06
CA ALA A 108 -13.98 1.04 -6.56
C ALA A 108 -13.84 1.22 -5.03
N THR A 109 -13.55 0.15 -4.30
CA THR A 109 -13.53 0.15 -2.82
C THR A 109 -12.43 -0.75 -2.26
N ASP A 110 -12.03 -0.58 -1.00
CA ASP A 110 -11.01 -1.39 -0.31
C ASP A 110 -11.43 -2.86 -0.03
N GLY A 111 -12.66 -3.24 -0.37
CA GLY A 111 -13.17 -4.59 -0.16
C GLY A 111 -13.63 -4.89 1.27
N ASN A 112 -13.68 -3.90 2.17
CA ASN A 112 -14.18 -4.09 3.53
C ASN A 112 -15.66 -4.51 3.55
N ARG A 113 -16.09 -5.25 4.58
CA ARG A 113 -17.46 -5.76 4.72
C ARG A 113 -18.50 -4.64 4.77
N SER A 114 -18.19 -3.53 5.46
CA SER A 114 -19.05 -2.33 5.48
C SER A 114 -19.31 -1.78 4.08
N ILE A 115 -18.48 -2.13 3.09
CA ILE A 115 -18.55 -1.60 1.75
C ILE A 115 -19.10 -2.62 0.74
N THR A 116 -18.79 -3.90 0.89
CA THR A 116 -19.10 -4.96 -0.07
C THR A 116 -20.20 -5.94 0.36
N GLU A 117 -20.75 -5.82 1.58
CA GLU A 117 -21.80 -6.73 2.06
C GLU A 117 -23.07 -6.66 1.18
N MET A 118 -23.53 -7.80 0.66
CA MET A 118 -24.61 -7.95 -0.34
C MET A 118 -25.89 -7.15 -0.09
N HIS A 119 -26.19 -6.82 1.17
CA HIS A 119 -27.41 -6.08 1.52
C HIS A 119 -27.17 -4.77 2.26
N ARG A 120 -26.00 -4.61 2.88
CA ARG A 120 -25.68 -3.51 3.80
C ARG A 120 -24.41 -2.74 3.40
N GLY A 121 -23.70 -3.22 2.39
CA GLY A 121 -22.53 -2.59 1.83
C GLY A 121 -22.90 -1.36 1.03
N VAL A 122 -22.00 -0.37 1.02
CA VAL A 122 -22.13 0.89 0.27
C VAL A 122 -22.47 0.63 -1.19
N THR A 123 -21.79 -0.31 -1.84
CA THR A 123 -22.01 -0.62 -3.26
C THR A 123 -23.42 -1.14 -3.49
N SER A 124 -23.90 -2.06 -2.64
CA SER A 124 -25.26 -2.60 -2.72
C SER A 124 -26.34 -1.56 -2.41
N ILE A 125 -26.08 -0.62 -1.50
CA ILE A 125 -27.01 0.46 -1.17
C ILE A 125 -27.10 1.47 -2.32
N LEU A 126 -25.96 1.87 -2.90
CA LEU A 126 -25.94 2.78 -4.04
C LEU A 126 -26.55 2.14 -5.30
N GLN A 127 -26.26 0.86 -5.57
CA GLN A 127 -26.84 0.10 -6.68
C GLN A 127 -28.39 0.06 -6.63
N LYS A 128 -29.00 0.04 -5.44
CA LYS A 128 -30.47 0.10 -5.30
C LYS A 128 -31.08 1.46 -5.66
N LYS A 129 -30.29 2.53 -5.62
CA LYS A 129 -30.71 3.91 -5.91
C LYS A 129 -30.43 4.32 -7.36
N ILE A 130 -29.52 3.61 -8.02
CA ILE A 130 -29.15 3.85 -9.41
C ILE A 130 -30.05 3.00 -10.32
N ASN A 131 -30.57 3.62 -11.38
CA ASN A 131 -31.56 2.99 -12.27
C ASN A 131 -30.96 2.00 -13.32
N HIS A 132 -29.65 1.76 -13.25
CA HIS A 132 -28.92 0.86 -14.13
C HIS A 132 -27.87 0.08 -13.33
N GLU A 133 -27.32 -0.98 -13.93
CA GLU A 133 -26.24 -1.76 -13.32
C GLU A 133 -24.94 -0.95 -13.24
N ILE A 134 -24.21 -1.08 -12.12
CA ILE A 134 -22.90 -0.45 -11.92
C ILE A 134 -21.82 -1.52 -11.80
N LEU A 135 -20.66 -1.24 -12.36
CA LEU A 135 -19.49 -2.10 -12.17
C LEU A 135 -18.90 -1.86 -10.78
N THR A 136 -18.63 -2.93 -10.04
CA THR A 136 -17.99 -2.83 -8.73
C THR A 136 -16.59 -3.43 -8.80
N PHE A 137 -15.62 -2.70 -8.26
CA PHE A 137 -14.23 -3.10 -8.26
C PHE A 137 -13.70 -3.14 -6.82
N HIS A 138 -12.97 -4.20 -6.50
CA HIS A 138 -12.08 -4.21 -5.36
C HIS A 138 -10.80 -3.47 -5.77
N CYS A 139 -10.32 -2.56 -4.92
CA CYS A 139 -9.06 -1.85 -5.09
C CYS A 139 -7.94 -2.86 -5.40
N ILE A 140 -7.37 -2.72 -6.59
CA ILE A 140 -6.38 -3.65 -7.14
C ILE A 140 -5.15 -3.79 -6.21
N ILE A 141 -4.80 -2.71 -5.52
CA ILE A 141 -3.64 -2.68 -4.66
C ILE A 141 -3.93 -3.30 -3.28
N HIS A 142 -5.17 -3.17 -2.78
CA HIS A 142 -5.62 -3.92 -1.61
C HIS A 142 -5.64 -5.43 -1.93
N GLN A 143 -6.09 -5.83 -3.12
CA GLN A 143 -6.04 -7.23 -3.54
C GLN A 143 -4.60 -7.76 -3.64
N GLU A 144 -3.67 -6.99 -4.22
CA GLU A 144 -2.25 -7.34 -4.27
C GLU A 144 -1.67 -7.53 -2.86
N ALA A 145 -1.96 -6.59 -1.95
CA ALA A 145 -1.52 -6.67 -0.55
C ALA A 145 -2.12 -7.90 0.18
N LEU A 146 -3.31 -8.36 -0.21
CA LEU A 146 -3.90 -9.60 0.30
C LEU A 146 -3.23 -10.85 -0.29
N CYS A 147 -2.79 -10.83 -1.56
CA CYS A 147 -1.95 -11.90 -2.11
C CYS A 147 -0.61 -11.99 -1.34
N ALA A 148 -0.04 -10.86 -0.94
CA ALA A 148 1.17 -10.83 -0.11
C ALA A 148 0.98 -11.44 1.31
N GLN A 149 -0.26 -11.74 1.73
CA GLN A 149 -0.56 -12.41 3.00
C GLN A 149 -0.60 -13.94 2.89
N THR A 150 -0.43 -14.52 1.69
CA THR A 150 -0.40 -15.98 1.50
C THR A 150 0.95 -16.61 1.84
N PHE A 151 1.89 -15.85 2.43
CA PHE A 151 3.14 -16.41 2.91
C PHE A 151 2.87 -17.53 3.94
N PRO A 152 3.62 -18.65 3.88
CA PRO A 152 3.59 -19.66 4.93
C PRO A 152 3.84 -19.06 6.32
N ALA A 153 3.23 -19.65 7.35
CA ALA A 153 3.33 -19.15 8.73
C ALA A 153 4.78 -18.97 9.20
N GLU A 154 5.69 -19.89 8.85
CA GLU A 154 7.10 -19.79 9.23
C GLU A 154 7.83 -18.60 8.58
N ILE A 155 7.41 -18.15 7.38
CA ILE A 155 7.95 -16.92 6.76
C ILE A 155 7.35 -15.69 7.44
N VAL A 156 6.09 -15.75 7.86
CA VAL A 156 5.47 -14.66 8.63
C VAL A 156 6.19 -14.44 9.96
N GLU A 157 6.63 -15.51 10.63
CA GLU A 157 7.39 -15.40 11.88
C GLU A 157 8.75 -14.69 11.71
N VAL A 158 9.39 -14.80 10.54
CA VAL A 158 10.59 -14.02 10.21
C VAL A 158 10.29 -12.53 10.30
N MET A 159 9.19 -12.08 9.67
CA MET A 159 8.79 -10.68 9.72
C MET A 159 8.43 -10.24 11.14
N ASN A 160 7.73 -11.07 11.91
CA ASN A 160 7.40 -10.76 13.29
C ASN A 160 8.65 -10.53 14.14
N LEU A 161 9.67 -11.38 13.97
CA LEU A 161 10.95 -11.23 14.66
C LEU A 161 11.69 -9.95 14.21
N VAL A 162 11.75 -9.69 12.91
CA VAL A 162 12.35 -8.45 12.36
C VAL A 162 11.69 -7.22 12.97
N ILE A 163 10.36 -7.16 12.99
CA ILE A 163 9.60 -6.06 13.60
C ILE A 163 9.92 -5.93 15.10
N LYS A 164 9.99 -7.07 15.81
CA LYS A 164 10.29 -7.09 17.25
C LYS A 164 11.67 -6.51 17.54
N ILE A 165 12.68 -6.89 16.77
CA ILE A 165 14.06 -6.39 16.91
C ILE A 165 14.10 -4.89 16.61
N ILE A 166 13.52 -4.46 15.49
CA ILE A 166 13.48 -3.03 15.14
C ILE A 166 12.79 -2.21 16.23
N ASN A 167 11.64 -2.68 16.72
CA ASN A 167 10.91 -1.99 17.77
C ASN A 167 11.69 -1.95 19.09
N SER A 168 12.46 -2.99 19.44
CA SER A 168 13.24 -3.00 20.68
C SER A 168 14.36 -1.94 20.68
N ILE A 169 14.90 -1.65 19.49
CA ILE A 169 15.91 -0.60 19.26
C ILE A 169 15.24 0.78 19.20
N LEU A 170 14.25 0.95 18.32
CA LEU A 170 13.64 2.25 18.02
C LEU A 170 12.73 2.77 19.15
N ALA A 171 12.11 1.90 19.95
CA ALA A 171 11.24 2.34 21.04
C ALA A 171 12.02 2.95 22.23
N LYS A 172 13.31 2.63 22.36
CA LYS A 172 14.16 3.13 23.44
C LYS A 172 15.06 4.24 22.89
N ALA A 173 14.78 5.49 23.26
CA ALA A 173 15.54 6.66 22.77
C ALA A 173 17.07 6.54 22.96
N LEU A 174 17.53 5.89 24.03
CA LEU A 174 18.95 5.63 24.23
C LEU A 174 19.50 4.61 23.23
N TYR A 175 18.81 3.49 23.02
CA TYR A 175 19.27 2.44 22.09
C TYR A 175 19.25 2.95 20.66
N HIS A 176 18.22 3.73 20.28
CA HIS A 176 18.15 4.34 18.97
C HIS A 176 19.33 5.27 18.70
N ARG A 177 19.66 6.18 19.63
CA ARG A 177 20.84 7.04 19.50
C ARG A 177 22.13 6.23 19.41
N GLN A 178 22.33 5.28 20.33
CA GLN A 178 23.51 4.42 20.32
C GLN A 178 23.66 3.61 19.04
N PHE A 179 22.54 3.12 18.48
CA PHE A 179 22.58 2.38 17.22
C PHE A 179 22.95 3.29 16.05
N LYS A 180 22.45 4.53 16.02
CA LYS A 180 22.84 5.52 15.00
C LYS A 180 24.30 5.91 15.10
N ASP A 181 24.78 6.16 16.31
CA ASP A 181 26.20 6.48 16.57
C ASP A 181 27.07 5.29 16.12
N PHE A 182 26.68 4.05 16.45
CA PHE A 182 27.35 2.84 16.00
C PHE A 182 27.40 2.71 14.48
N LEU A 183 26.28 2.96 13.78
CA LEU A 183 26.24 2.94 12.31
C LEU A 183 27.14 4.00 11.68
N GLU A 184 27.23 5.20 12.28
CA GLU A 184 28.11 6.27 11.81
C GLU A 184 29.60 5.93 12.03
N GLU A 185 29.94 5.32 13.17
CA GLU A 185 31.31 4.90 13.49
C GLU A 185 31.88 3.87 12.52
N ILE A 186 31.04 2.97 12.02
CA ILE A 186 31.46 1.91 11.08
C ILE A 186 31.26 2.29 9.61
N ASP A 187 30.91 3.55 9.31
CA ASP A 187 30.55 4.03 7.96
C ASP A 187 29.49 3.13 7.29
N GLY A 188 28.46 2.76 8.06
CA GLY A 188 27.40 1.87 7.62
C GLY A 188 26.66 2.43 6.41
N GLN A 189 26.18 1.53 5.54
CA GLN A 189 25.45 1.91 4.32
C GLN A 189 24.26 2.83 4.59
N PHE A 190 23.70 2.75 5.80
CA PHE A 190 22.53 3.48 6.21
C PHE A 190 22.74 4.14 7.56
N SER A 191 22.15 5.33 7.73
CA SER A 191 22.22 6.09 8.98
C SER A 191 21.18 5.68 10.04
N ASP A 192 20.23 4.81 9.69
CA ASP A 192 19.13 4.40 10.57
C ASP A 192 18.34 3.19 10.02
N LEU A 193 17.54 2.56 10.91
CA LEU A 193 16.52 1.57 10.58
C LEU A 193 15.21 2.22 10.12
N LEU A 194 14.34 1.40 9.53
CA LEU A 194 12.98 1.80 9.15
C LEU A 194 11.95 1.20 10.11
N LEU A 195 11.03 2.03 10.59
CA LEU A 195 9.88 1.55 11.37
C LEU A 195 8.85 0.92 10.42
N HIS A 196 8.38 -0.28 10.78
CA HIS A 196 7.33 -0.94 10.03
C HIS A 196 5.96 -0.28 10.27
N ASN A 197 5.25 0.04 9.19
CA ASN A 197 3.87 0.52 9.23
C ASN A 197 2.95 -0.50 8.53
N LYS A 198 2.01 -1.08 9.29
CA LYS A 198 1.05 -2.07 8.79
C LYS A 198 0.10 -1.53 7.71
N VAL A 199 -0.18 -0.23 7.72
CA VAL A 199 -1.09 0.43 6.78
C VAL A 199 -0.40 0.75 5.46
N ARG A 200 0.93 0.95 5.48
CA ARG A 200 1.71 1.28 4.27
C ARG A 200 2.25 0.02 3.62
N TRP A 201 1.67 -0.38 2.49
CA TRP A 201 1.95 -1.65 1.83
C TRP A 201 3.43 -1.84 1.46
N LEU A 202 4.08 -0.78 0.99
CA LEU A 202 5.51 -0.79 0.64
C LEU A 202 6.45 -0.95 1.86
N SER A 203 5.96 -0.69 3.07
CA SER A 203 6.77 -0.66 4.28
C SER A 203 7.44 -2.00 4.55
N ARG A 204 6.76 -3.12 4.27
CA ARG A 204 7.27 -4.45 4.58
C ARG A 204 8.55 -4.75 3.83
N GLY A 205 8.55 -4.59 2.50
CA GLY A 205 9.73 -4.83 1.67
C GLY A 205 10.89 -3.90 2.01
N ASN A 206 10.61 -2.60 2.21
CA ASN A 206 11.64 -1.62 2.55
C ASN A 206 12.31 -1.93 3.90
N VAL A 207 11.52 -2.32 4.91
CA VAL A 207 12.02 -2.70 6.24
C VAL A 207 12.88 -3.96 6.16
N LEU A 208 12.40 -5.01 5.47
CA LEU A 208 13.15 -6.25 5.30
C LEU A 208 14.47 -6.02 4.56
N GLN A 209 14.45 -5.25 3.48
CA GLN A 209 15.66 -4.93 2.72
C GLN A 209 16.67 -4.14 3.58
N ARG A 210 16.20 -3.16 4.35
CA ARG A 210 17.06 -2.40 5.28
C ARG A 210 17.64 -3.31 6.36
N PHE A 211 16.81 -4.16 6.96
CA PHE A 211 17.21 -5.09 8.01
C PHE A 211 18.27 -6.06 7.51
N ALA A 212 18.06 -6.67 6.34
CA ALA A 212 19.00 -7.63 5.75
C ALA A 212 20.34 -6.99 5.41
N LEU A 213 20.35 -5.76 4.87
CA LEU A 213 21.59 -5.03 4.56
C LEU A 213 22.34 -4.57 5.81
N CYS A 214 21.64 -4.36 6.94
CA CYS A 214 22.24 -4.01 8.23
C CYS A 214 22.42 -5.23 9.15
N LEU A 215 22.31 -6.46 8.63
CA LEU A 215 22.19 -7.64 9.49
C LEU A 215 23.45 -7.85 10.33
N SER A 216 24.63 -7.59 9.79
CA SER A 216 25.91 -7.76 10.49
C SER A 216 26.07 -6.75 11.63
N GLU A 217 25.66 -5.52 11.37
CA GLU A 217 25.65 -4.38 12.29
C GLU A 217 24.64 -4.61 13.41
N LEU A 218 23.46 -5.10 13.06
CA LEU A 218 22.40 -5.46 14.01
C LEU A 218 22.87 -6.58 14.95
N LYS A 219 23.49 -7.64 14.42
CA LYS A 219 24.05 -8.72 15.24
C LYS A 219 25.09 -8.19 16.24
N ALA A 220 26.04 -7.38 15.77
CA ALA A 220 27.07 -6.79 16.62
C ALA A 220 26.47 -5.92 17.74
N PHE A 221 25.53 -5.04 17.39
CA PHE A 221 24.87 -4.17 18.35
C PHE A 221 24.02 -4.94 19.37
N LEU A 222 23.25 -5.93 18.93
CA LEU A 222 22.41 -6.75 19.81
C LEU A 222 23.25 -7.57 20.80
N ASN A 223 24.40 -8.08 20.37
CA ASN A 223 25.37 -8.76 21.21
C ASN A 223 25.92 -7.81 22.30
N GLU A 224 26.29 -6.58 21.94
CA GLU A 224 26.73 -5.56 22.91
C GLU A 224 25.64 -5.27 23.96
N LYS A 225 24.36 -5.24 23.55
CA LYS A 225 23.22 -5.03 24.46
C LYS A 225 22.78 -6.28 25.21
N SER A 226 23.49 -7.41 25.07
CA SER A 226 23.11 -8.71 25.65
C SER A 226 21.66 -9.12 25.31
N SER A 227 21.22 -8.78 24.09
CA SER A 227 19.90 -9.13 23.56
C SER A 227 20.04 -10.32 22.61
N ASP A 228 19.81 -11.52 23.13
CA ASP A 228 20.02 -12.75 22.37
C ASP A 228 18.88 -13.03 21.38
N HIS A 229 19.27 -13.37 20.15
CA HIS A 229 18.40 -13.70 19.02
C HIS A 229 19.05 -14.83 18.20
N PRO A 230 19.04 -16.08 18.70
CA PRO A 230 19.73 -17.20 18.05
C PRO A 230 19.24 -17.47 16.63
N GLU A 231 18.01 -17.06 16.30
CA GLU A 231 17.43 -17.16 14.96
C GLU A 231 18.27 -16.41 13.90
N LEU A 232 18.96 -15.33 14.29
CA LEU A 232 19.81 -14.58 13.36
C LEU A 232 21.06 -15.36 12.94
N GLU A 233 21.41 -16.43 13.65
CA GLU A 233 22.50 -17.36 13.30
C GLU A 233 21.98 -18.66 12.67
N GLU A 234 20.66 -18.87 12.62
CA GLU A 234 20.09 -20.10 12.09
C GLU A 234 19.94 -20.06 10.57
N ASN A 235 20.64 -20.96 9.86
CA ASN A 235 20.59 -21.04 8.40
C ASN A 235 19.17 -21.18 7.82
N LYS A 236 18.28 -21.90 8.52
CA LYS A 236 16.87 -22.04 8.13
C LYS A 236 16.10 -20.73 8.20
N TRP A 237 16.41 -19.88 9.17
CA TRP A 237 15.79 -18.57 9.31
C TRP A 237 16.38 -17.57 8.30
N LEU A 238 17.70 -17.56 8.14
CA LEU A 238 18.40 -16.65 7.22
C LEU A 238 17.98 -16.84 5.75
N GLN A 239 17.82 -18.09 5.29
CA GLN A 239 17.31 -18.31 3.93
C GLN A 239 15.86 -17.81 3.76
N LYS A 240 15.00 -17.93 4.78
CA LYS A 240 13.63 -17.40 4.74
C LYS A 240 13.64 -15.87 4.74
N LEU A 241 14.52 -15.22 5.50
CA LEU A 241 14.72 -13.76 5.45
C LEU A 241 15.07 -13.32 4.03
N ASN A 242 16.10 -13.91 3.44
CA ASN A 242 16.56 -13.53 2.11
C ASN A 242 15.49 -13.77 1.02
N PHE A 243 14.79 -14.90 1.07
CA PHE A 243 13.64 -15.16 0.20
C PHE A 243 12.53 -14.11 0.38
N MET A 244 12.23 -13.73 1.62
CA MET A 244 11.19 -12.74 1.93
C MET A 244 11.58 -11.35 1.43
N VAL A 245 12.84 -10.94 1.57
CA VAL A 245 13.37 -9.68 1.01
C VAL A 245 13.16 -9.67 -0.51
N ASP A 246 13.65 -10.69 -1.21
CA ASP A 246 13.56 -10.76 -2.67
C ASP A 246 12.11 -10.76 -3.18
N THR A 247 11.20 -11.44 -2.48
CA THR A 247 9.79 -11.56 -2.88
C THR A 247 9.01 -10.28 -2.58
N THR A 248 9.19 -9.70 -1.38
CA THR A 248 8.49 -8.47 -0.99
C THR A 248 8.97 -7.25 -1.79
N MET A 249 10.23 -7.21 -2.23
CA MET A 249 10.69 -6.17 -3.14
C MET A 249 10.02 -6.25 -4.52
N LYS A 250 9.76 -7.45 -5.04
CA LYS A 250 9.00 -7.63 -6.31
C LYS A 250 7.54 -7.22 -6.17
N LEU A 251 6.92 -7.53 -5.03
CA LEU A 251 5.58 -7.07 -4.70
C LEU A 251 5.55 -5.53 -4.61
N ASN A 252 6.56 -4.91 -3.98
CA ASN A 252 6.70 -3.45 -3.96
C ASN A 252 6.84 -2.84 -5.37
N GLU A 253 7.61 -3.48 -6.26
CA GLU A 253 7.72 -3.05 -7.66
C GLU A 253 6.37 -3.10 -8.38
N LEU A 254 5.60 -4.18 -8.23
CA LEU A 254 4.24 -4.28 -8.77
C LEU A 254 3.35 -3.18 -8.18
N ASN A 255 3.32 -3.06 -6.86
CA ASN A 255 2.50 -2.11 -6.12
C ASN A 255 2.72 -0.67 -6.61
N LEU A 256 3.99 -0.27 -6.86
CA LEU A 256 4.32 1.04 -7.42
C LEU A 256 3.76 1.25 -8.84
N LYS A 257 3.74 0.21 -9.68
CA LYS A 257 3.15 0.28 -11.02
C LYS A 257 1.62 0.35 -11.00
N LEU A 258 1.00 -0.22 -9.97
CA LEU A 258 -0.45 -0.17 -9.78
C LEU A 258 -0.94 1.20 -9.25
N GLN A 259 0.00 2.07 -8.85
CA GLN A 259 -0.27 3.42 -8.40
C GLN A 259 -0.10 4.45 -9.54
N GLY A 260 -0.58 5.67 -9.29
CA GLY A 260 -0.39 6.80 -10.17
C GLY A 260 -1.64 7.18 -10.96
N LYS A 261 -1.62 8.40 -11.50
CA LYS A 261 -2.75 8.99 -12.20
C LYS A 261 -2.78 8.57 -13.67
N GLY A 262 -3.98 8.38 -14.20
CA GLY A 262 -4.20 8.20 -15.64
C GLY A 262 -4.13 6.76 -16.14
N ASN A 263 -3.76 5.79 -15.30
CA ASN A 263 -3.79 4.38 -15.69
C ASN A 263 -5.22 3.90 -15.96
N SER A 264 -5.45 3.21 -17.06
CA SER A 264 -6.73 2.54 -17.33
C SER A 264 -6.85 1.25 -16.52
N ALA A 265 -8.07 0.78 -16.27
CA ALA A 265 -8.28 -0.51 -15.62
C ALA A 265 -7.58 -1.66 -16.40
N TYR A 266 -7.59 -1.58 -17.73
CA TYR A 266 -6.88 -2.52 -18.59
C TYR A 266 -5.36 -2.53 -18.36
N ALA A 267 -4.72 -1.36 -18.33
CA ALA A 267 -3.27 -1.28 -18.10
C ALA A 267 -2.87 -1.80 -16.71
N LEU A 268 -3.70 -1.53 -15.69
CA LEU A 268 -3.48 -2.06 -14.34
C LEU A 268 -3.61 -3.59 -14.31
N LEU A 269 -4.62 -4.14 -15.00
CA LEU A 269 -4.80 -5.58 -15.13
C LEU A 269 -3.64 -6.25 -15.89
N GLU A 270 -3.13 -5.62 -16.95
CA GLU A 270 -1.96 -6.12 -17.68
C GLU A 270 -0.73 -6.26 -16.78
N GLU A 271 -0.49 -5.32 -15.87
CA GLU A 271 0.62 -5.40 -14.91
C GLU A 271 0.45 -6.56 -13.92
N VAL A 272 -0.78 -6.81 -13.47
CA VAL A 272 -1.10 -7.98 -12.62
C VAL A 272 -0.89 -9.29 -13.36
N VAL A 273 -1.43 -9.42 -14.58
CA VAL A 273 -1.27 -10.62 -15.42
C VAL A 273 0.21 -10.86 -15.77
N CYS A 274 0.96 -9.78 -16.02
CA CYS A 274 2.40 -9.85 -16.23
C CYS A 274 3.11 -10.39 -14.98
N PHE A 275 2.72 -9.91 -13.80
CA PHE A 275 3.29 -10.39 -12.54
C PHE A 275 2.95 -11.84 -12.24
N GLU A 276 1.73 -12.30 -12.53
CA GLU A 276 1.36 -13.70 -12.38
C GLU A 276 2.25 -14.62 -13.25
N LYS A 277 2.54 -14.20 -14.49
CA LYS A 277 3.49 -14.92 -15.36
C LYS A 277 4.92 -14.88 -14.81
N LYS A 278 5.33 -13.80 -14.15
CA LYS A 278 6.63 -13.74 -13.45
C LYS A 278 6.66 -14.70 -12.26
N LEU A 279 5.57 -14.84 -11.51
CA LEU A 279 5.49 -15.82 -10.41
C LEU A 279 5.70 -17.25 -10.92
N LEU A 280 5.13 -17.61 -12.08
CA LEU A 280 5.41 -18.89 -12.73
C LEU A 280 6.90 -19.07 -13.03
N LEU A 281 7.53 -18.06 -13.64
CA LEU A 281 8.97 -18.08 -13.91
C LEU A 281 9.78 -18.25 -12.60
N PHE A 282 9.40 -17.57 -11.53
CA PHE A 282 10.07 -17.68 -10.24
C PHE A 282 9.94 -19.08 -9.61
N VAL A 283 8.79 -19.72 -9.79
CA VAL A 283 8.58 -21.12 -9.40
C VAL A 283 9.54 -22.04 -10.16
N GLU A 284 9.62 -21.92 -11.48
CA GLU A 284 10.53 -22.71 -12.32
C GLU A 284 12.02 -22.48 -11.95
N GLU A 285 12.38 -21.25 -11.60
CA GLU A 285 13.74 -20.91 -11.15
C GLU A 285 14.09 -21.51 -9.79
N MET A 286 13.13 -21.58 -8.87
CA MET A 286 13.31 -22.26 -7.59
C MET A 286 13.49 -23.77 -7.82
N GLU A 287 12.60 -24.38 -8.59
CA GLU A 287 12.66 -25.83 -8.89
C GLU A 287 13.94 -26.25 -9.62
N SER A 288 14.52 -25.35 -10.43
CA SER A 288 15.79 -25.56 -11.11
C SER A 288 17.03 -25.05 -10.33
N CYS A 289 16.85 -24.53 -9.11
CA CYS A 289 17.90 -24.02 -8.23
C CYS A 289 18.77 -22.88 -8.83
N LYS A 290 18.26 -22.15 -9.84
CA LYS A 290 19.05 -21.12 -10.55
C LYS A 290 19.10 -19.78 -9.81
N LEU A 291 18.03 -19.42 -9.10
CA LEU A 291 17.90 -18.20 -8.29
C LEU A 291 18.24 -16.89 -9.03
N LEU A 292 17.96 -16.79 -10.33
CA LEU A 292 18.38 -15.62 -11.13
C LEU A 292 17.70 -14.33 -10.68
N HIS A 293 16.43 -14.41 -10.30
CA HIS A 293 15.66 -13.27 -9.80
C HIS A 293 15.70 -13.11 -8.28
N PHE A 294 16.41 -13.96 -7.54
CA PHE A 294 16.47 -13.94 -6.08
C PHE A 294 17.87 -13.58 -5.62
N LYS A 295 18.21 -12.28 -5.71
CA LYS A 295 19.57 -11.77 -5.52
C LYS A 295 20.06 -12.00 -4.09
N ASN A 296 19.24 -11.69 -3.10
CA ASN A 296 19.62 -11.84 -1.69
C ASN A 296 19.79 -13.33 -1.35
N LEU A 297 18.85 -14.18 -1.80
CA LEU A 297 18.94 -15.62 -1.54
C LEU A 297 20.12 -16.28 -2.27
N LYS A 298 20.40 -15.84 -3.50
CA LYS A 298 21.57 -16.28 -4.28
C LYS A 298 22.87 -15.85 -3.61
N GLN A 299 22.98 -14.60 -3.21
CA GLN A 299 24.15 -14.08 -2.50
C GLN A 299 24.40 -14.88 -1.21
N TYR A 300 23.35 -15.09 -0.41
CA TYR A 300 23.43 -15.90 0.80
C TYR A 300 23.93 -17.33 0.54
N ARG A 301 23.40 -18.01 -0.49
CA ARG A 301 23.87 -19.34 -0.92
C ARG A 301 25.35 -19.30 -1.31
N ASP A 302 25.74 -18.33 -2.12
CA ASP A 302 27.09 -18.23 -2.68
C ASP A 302 28.13 -17.88 -1.59
N GLU A 303 27.76 -17.11 -0.56
CA GLU A 303 28.63 -16.75 0.57
C GLU A 303 28.74 -17.85 1.63
N THR A 304 27.67 -18.59 1.89
CA THR A 304 27.62 -19.59 2.97
C THR A 304 27.85 -21.03 2.50
N ASN A 305 27.72 -21.30 1.19
CA ASN A 305 27.64 -22.64 0.61
C ASN A 305 26.51 -23.51 1.18
N GLU A 306 25.50 -22.90 1.80
CA GLU A 306 24.35 -23.61 2.37
C GLU A 306 23.41 -24.12 1.26
N THR A 307 22.78 -25.27 1.52
CA THR A 307 21.74 -25.79 0.63
C THR A 307 20.43 -25.04 0.88
N ILE A 308 19.93 -24.37 -0.15
CA ILE A 308 18.65 -23.66 -0.10
C ILE A 308 17.49 -24.66 -0.23
N ASP A 309 16.48 -24.54 0.63
CA ASP A 309 15.24 -25.32 0.54
C ASP A 309 14.33 -24.79 -0.58
N THR A 310 14.74 -25.04 -1.82
CA THR A 310 14.04 -24.55 -3.01
C THR A 310 12.66 -25.17 -3.19
N ASN A 311 12.43 -26.39 -2.69
CA ASN A 311 11.12 -27.03 -2.69
C ASN A 311 10.13 -26.25 -1.82
N TYR A 312 10.54 -25.90 -0.59
CA TYR A 312 9.73 -25.07 0.31
C TYR A 312 9.40 -23.71 -0.32
N PHE A 313 10.39 -23.02 -0.88
CA PHE A 313 10.17 -21.71 -1.50
C PHE A 313 9.34 -21.77 -2.78
N SER A 314 9.48 -22.83 -3.59
CA SER A 314 8.61 -23.07 -4.75
C SER A 314 7.14 -23.20 -4.33
N ILE A 315 6.84 -23.96 -3.26
CA ILE A 315 5.48 -24.08 -2.73
C ILE A 315 4.95 -22.73 -2.25
N ALA A 316 5.76 -21.93 -1.55
CA ALA A 316 5.37 -20.60 -1.11
C ALA A 316 5.00 -19.68 -2.29
N LEU A 317 5.77 -19.72 -3.39
CA LEU A 317 5.49 -18.96 -4.61
C LEU A 317 4.23 -19.47 -5.34
N LYS A 318 4.01 -20.79 -5.38
CA LYS A 318 2.77 -21.38 -5.95
C LYS A 318 1.53 -20.92 -5.18
N ASN A 319 1.59 -20.89 -3.85
CA ASN A 319 0.49 -20.38 -3.02
C ASN A 319 0.22 -18.90 -3.30
N MET A 320 1.27 -18.08 -3.45
CA MET A 320 1.13 -16.68 -3.83
C MET A 320 0.50 -16.54 -5.22
N LYS A 321 0.98 -17.29 -6.22
CA LYS A 321 0.39 -17.31 -7.56
C LYS A 321 -1.09 -17.66 -7.51
N ASN A 322 -1.48 -18.73 -6.79
CA ASN A 322 -2.88 -19.11 -6.67
C ASN A 322 -3.71 -17.98 -6.04
N GLY A 323 -3.17 -17.31 -5.02
CA GLY A 323 -3.80 -16.13 -4.43
C GLY A 323 -3.97 -14.95 -5.41
N PHE A 324 -3.08 -14.79 -6.39
CA PHE A 324 -3.28 -13.86 -7.51
C PHE A 324 -4.37 -14.36 -8.46
N SER A 325 -4.29 -15.62 -8.90
CA SER A 325 -5.27 -16.21 -9.83
C SER A 325 -6.70 -16.12 -9.26
N GLU A 326 -6.91 -16.44 -7.98
CA GLU A 326 -8.24 -16.40 -7.34
C GLU A 326 -8.81 -14.98 -7.18
N ARG A 327 -7.96 -13.95 -7.10
CA ARG A 327 -8.39 -12.57 -6.80
C ARG A 327 -8.58 -11.72 -8.05
N PHE A 328 -7.89 -12.05 -9.14
CA PHE A 328 -7.84 -11.26 -10.37
C PHE A 328 -8.38 -12.01 -11.59
N GLU A 329 -9.16 -13.09 -11.38
CA GLU A 329 -9.94 -13.79 -12.43
C GLU A 329 -11.06 -12.91 -13.01
#